data_AF-A0A7J3LLP7-F1
#
_entry.id   AF-A0A7J3LLP7-F1
#
_cell.length_a   1.000
_cell.length_b   1.000
_cell.length_c   1.000
_cell.angle_alpha   90.00
_cell.angle_beta   90.00
_cell.angle_gamma   90.00
#
_symmetry.space_group_name_H-M   'P 1'
#
loop_
_entity.id
_entity.type
_entity.pdbx_description
1 polymer ?
#
loop_
_entity_poly.entity_id
_entity_poly.type
_entity_poly.pdbx_seq_one_letter_code
_entity_poly.pdbx_strand_id
1 'polypeptide(L)' 'MHEHIKNRHLKIRVRPGMQKTEAIGWDESINAFRINLHAKSEDNKANLELLKMLKRLTGKRAEILAGARSRDKLVRFT' A
#
# COMPACT_ATOMS: atom_id res chain seq x y z
N MET A 1 -21.67 3.73 9.21
CA MET A 1 -20.92 2.48 8.98
C MET A 1 -19.80 2.79 8.01
N HIS A 2 -18.55 2.61 8.43
CA HIS A 2 -17.38 3.01 7.65
C HIS A 2 -17.06 1.97 6.56
N GLU A 3 -17.56 2.24 5.36
CA GLU A 3 -17.47 1.38 4.17
C GLU A 3 -16.11 1.54 3.46
N HIS A 4 -15.02 1.24 4.17
CA HIS A 4 -13.65 1.52 3.68
C HIS A 4 -13.06 0.43 2.78
N ILE A 5 -13.78 -0.69 2.60
CA ILE A 5 -13.43 -1.77 1.66
C ILE A 5 -14.62 -2.01 0.72
N LYS A 6 -14.81 -1.14 -0.27
CA LYS A 6 -15.71 -1.44 -1.39
C LYS A 6 -15.01 -2.44 -2.33
N ASN A 7 -15.56 -3.64 -2.49
CA ASN A 7 -15.16 -4.62 -3.50
C ASN A 7 -13.70 -5.13 -3.41
N ARG A 8 -13.18 -5.40 -2.20
CA ARG A 8 -11.78 -5.88 -1.96
C ARG A 8 -10.68 -4.89 -2.38
N HIS A 9 -11.03 -3.60 -2.50
CA HIS A 9 -10.06 -2.54 -2.77
C HIS A 9 -9.64 -1.84 -1.48
N LEU A 10 -8.37 -1.44 -1.42
CA LEU A 10 -7.82 -0.65 -0.33
C LEU A 10 -7.01 0.52 -0.88
N LYS A 11 -7.26 1.73 -0.37
CA LYS A 11 -6.41 2.89 -0.62
C LYS A 11 -5.21 2.83 0.32
N ILE A 12 -4.02 2.92 -0.26
CA ILE A 12 -2.76 2.89 0.46
C ILE A 12 -1.96 4.12 0.09
N ARG A 13 -1.41 4.82 1.08
CA ARG A 13 -0.41 5.86 0.87
C ARG A 13 0.96 5.37 1.27
N VAL A 14 1.86 5.26 0.30
CA VAL A 14 3.24 4.83 0.50
C VAL A 14 4.19 6.01 0.72
N ARG A 15 5.12 5.83 1.65
CA ARG A 15 6.29 6.70 1.85
C ARG A 15 7.56 5.87 1.58
N PRO A 16 8.11 5.94 0.36
CA PRO A 16 9.33 5.23 -0.01
C PRO A 16 10.59 5.93 0.49
N GLY A 17 11.70 5.18 0.57
CA GLY A 17 13.00 5.68 1.03
C GLY A 17 13.10 5.90 2.54
N MET A 18 12.27 5.22 3.33
CA MET A 18 12.32 5.26 4.79
C MET A 18 13.41 4.33 5.32
N GLN A 19 13.78 4.43 6.60
CA GLN A 19 14.81 3.55 7.19
C GLN A 19 14.37 2.09 7.31
N LYS A 20 13.05 1.83 7.37
CA LYS A 20 12.47 0.49 7.49
C LYS A 20 11.10 0.41 6.81
N THR A 21 10.71 -0.81 6.46
CA THR A 21 9.39 -1.12 5.88
C THR A 21 8.40 -1.45 7.00
N GLU A 22 7.38 -0.62 7.19
CA GLU A 22 6.43 -0.75 8.30
C GLU A 22 5.03 -0.24 7.94
N ALA A 23 4.02 -0.91 8.49
CA ALA A 23 2.62 -0.52 8.36
C ALA A 23 2.32 0.43 9.52
N ILE A 24 2.04 1.70 9.21
CA ILE A 24 1.82 2.73 10.22
C ILE A 24 0.40 2.63 10.78
N GLY A 25 -0.58 2.39 9.91
CA GLY A 25 -1.98 2.29 10.29
C GLY A 25 -2.89 3.06 9.34
N TRP A 26 -4.18 3.03 9.66
CA TRP A 26 -5.20 3.76 8.92
C TRP A 26 -5.18 5.25 9.29
N ASP A 27 -5.20 6.12 8.28
CA ASP A 27 -5.28 7.57 8.47
C ASP A 27 -6.66 8.04 7.99
N GLU A 28 -7.49 8.48 8.93
CA GLU A 28 -8.87 8.90 8.65
C GLU A 28 -8.93 10.22 7.85
N SER A 29 -7.93 11.09 8.00
CA SER A 29 -7.90 12.40 7.32
C SER A 29 -7.76 12.24 5.80
N ILE A 30 -6.94 11.29 5.36
CA ILE A 30 -6.74 10.98 3.94
C ILE A 30 -7.50 9.74 3.46
N ASN A 31 -8.25 9.09 4.36
CA ASN A 31 -9.02 7.87 4.08
C ASN A 31 -8.18 6.81 3.35
N ALA A 32 -6.97 6.55 3.89
CA ALA A 32 -6.01 5.65 3.29
C ALA A 32 -5.09 5.00 4.35
N PHE A 33 -4.63 3.79 4.08
CA PHE A 33 -3.70 3.08 4.93
C PHE A 33 -2.25 3.53 4.66
N ARG A 34 -1.54 3.99 5.69
CA ARG A 34 -0.17 4.49 5.57
C ARG A 34 0.86 3.39 5.72
N ILE A 35 1.77 3.32 4.75
CA ILE A 35 2.87 2.36 4.74
C ILE A 35 4.18 3.09 4.45
N ASN A 36 5.17 2.87 5.30
CA ASN A 36 6.56 3.24 5.03
C ASN A 36 7.26 2.07 4.33
N LEU A 37 8.04 2.40 3.31
CA LEU A 37 8.82 1.43 2.54
C LEU A 37 10.28 1.82 2.62
N HIS A 38 11.15 0.86 2.91
CA HIS A 38 12.58 1.03 2.83
C HIS A 38 13.03 1.21 1.38
N ALA A 39 12.40 0.46 0.45
CA ALA A 39 12.68 0.58 -0.96
C ALA A 39 12.45 2.02 -1.48
N LYS A 40 13.38 2.49 -2.31
CA LYS A 40 13.24 3.73 -3.08
C LYS A 40 12.14 3.58 -4.14
N SER A 41 11.59 4.72 -4.58
CA SER A 41 10.58 4.79 -5.66
C SER A 41 11.11 4.36 -7.04
N GLU A 42 12.41 4.17 -7.18
CA GLU A 42 13.08 3.91 -8.45
C GLU A 42 12.89 2.45 -8.88
N ASP A 43 12.84 2.23 -10.19
CA ASP A 43 12.88 0.89 -10.80
C ASP A 43 11.84 -0.08 -10.24
N ASN A 44 10.62 0.40 -9.95
CA ASN A 44 9.50 -0.41 -9.42
C ASN A 44 9.76 -1.07 -8.04
N LYS A 45 10.88 -0.77 -7.36
CA LYS A 45 11.28 -1.41 -6.10
C LYS A 45 10.26 -1.20 -4.99
N ALA A 46 9.77 0.02 -4.81
CA ALA A 46 8.71 0.33 -3.84
C ALA A 46 7.40 -0.42 -4.10
N ASN A 47 7.04 -0.66 -5.37
CA ASN A 47 5.82 -1.41 -5.70
C ASN A 47 5.98 -2.89 -5.33
N LEU A 48 7.11 -3.49 -5.68
CA LEU A 48 7.40 -4.88 -5.34
C LEU A 48 7.48 -5.10 -3.82
N GLU A 49 8.13 -4.19 -3.10
CA GLU A 49 8.23 -4.27 -1.64
C GLU A 49 6.85 -4.14 -0.98
N LEU A 50 6.02 -3.20 -1.45
CA LEU A 50 4.64 -3.06 -0.99
C LEU A 50 3.86 -4.37 -1.18
N LEU A 51 3.88 -4.96 -2.38
CA LEU A 51 3.13 -6.18 -2.67
C LEU A 51 3.64 -7.36 -1.83
N LYS A 52 4.95 -7.48 -1.63
CA LYS A 52 5.56 -8.49 -0.75
C LYS A 52 5.09 -8.32 0.70
N MET A 53 5.08 -7.09 1.20
CA MET A 53 4.61 -6.77 2.54
C MET A 53 3.13 -7.12 2.71
N LEU A 54 2.28 -6.69 1.77
CA LEU A 54 0.84 -6.96 1.81
C LEU A 54 0.55 -8.46 1.77
N LYS A 55 1.27 -9.21 0.93
CA LYS A 55 1.17 -10.68 0.90
C LYS A 55 1.59 -11.31 2.24
N ARG A 56 2.66 -10.81 2.88
CA ARG A 56 3.11 -11.29 4.19
C ARG A 56 2.09 -11.01 5.30
N LEU A 57 1.47 -9.82 5.28
CA LEU A 57 0.50 -9.41 6.31
C LEU A 57 -0.86 -10.08 6.15
N THR A 58 -1.35 -10.21 4.92
CA THR A 58 -2.73 -10.65 4.65
C THR A 58 -2.83 -12.11 4.22
N GLY A 59 -1.70 -12.73 3.82
CA GLY A 59 -1.67 -14.05 3.19
C GLY A 59 -2.23 -14.07 1.75
N LYS A 60 -2.80 -12.96 1.27
CA LYS A 60 -3.47 -12.86 -0.03
C LYS A 60 -2.57 -12.24 -1.08
N ARG A 61 -2.87 -12.51 -2.35
CA ARG A 61 -2.24 -11.77 -3.45
C ARG A 61 -2.87 -10.39 -3.53
N ALA A 62 -2.03 -9.40 -3.77
CA ALA A 62 -2.44 -8.02 -3.96
C ALA A 62 -1.93 -7.52 -5.31
N GLU A 63 -2.73 -6.67 -5.94
CA GLU A 63 -2.42 -6.07 -7.24
C GLU A 63 -2.64 -4.56 -7.16
N ILE A 64 -1.75 -3.75 -7.74
CA ILE A 64 -1.92 -2.30 -7.81
C ILE A 64 -2.79 -2.00 -9.03
N LEU A 65 -4.01 -1.50 -8.80
CA LEU A 65 -4.92 -1.11 -9.87
C LEU A 65 -4.63 0.30 -10.38
N ALA A 66 -4.20 1.21 -9.51
CA ALA A 66 -3.92 2.60 -9.85
C ALA A 66 -2.83 3.19 -8.96
N GLY A 67 -2.18 4.26 -9.45
CA GLY A 67 -1.16 4.99 -8.70
C GLY A 67 0.22 4.32 -8.68
N ALA A 68 0.54 3.49 -9.68
CA ALA A 68 1.85 2.80 -9.74
C ALA A 68 3.06 3.76 -9.75
N ARG A 69 2.88 5.00 -10.24
CA ARG A 69 3.89 6.09 -10.21
C ARG A 69 3.63 7.13 -9.11
N SER A 70 2.57 6.95 -8.31
CA SER A 70 2.17 7.88 -7.25
C SER A 70 2.45 7.30 -5.85
N ARG A 71 2.42 8.18 -4.85
CA ARG A 71 2.46 7.79 -3.44
C ARG A 71 1.11 7.23 -2.99
N ASP A 72 0.02 7.69 -3.58
CA ASP A 72 -1.33 7.20 -3.29
C ASP A 72 -1.68 6.10 -4.30
N LYS A 73 -2.02 4.92 -3.79
CA LYS A 73 -2.21 3.68 -4.54
C LYS A 73 -3.57 3.08 -4.23
N LEU A 74 -4.20 2.50 -5.25
CA LEU A 74 -5.36 1.64 -5.08
C LEU A 74 -4.92 0.20 -5.30
N VAL A 75 -5.06 -0.65 -4.29
CA VAL A 75 -4.75 -2.07 -4.39
C VAL A 75 -6.00 -2.91 -4.31
N ARG A 76 -6.00 -4.05 -5.01
CA ARG A 76 -7.04 -5.08 -4.92
C ARG A 76 -6.45 -6.33 -4.31
N PHE A 77 -7.21 -6.99 -3.43
CA PHE A 77 -6.85 -8.31 -2.91
C PHE A 77 -7.68 -9.40 -3.61
N THR A 78 -6.99 -10.47 -4.03
CA THR A 78 -7.60 -11.68 -4.61
C THR A 78 -7.46 -12.85 -3.65
#